data_AF-A0A8H7IGJ8-F1
#
_entry.id   AF-A0A8H7IGJ8-F1
#
_cell.length_a   1.000
_cell.length_b   1.000
_cell.length_c   1.000
_cell.angle_alpha   90.00
_cell.angle_beta   90.00
_cell.angle_gamma   90.00
#
_symmetry.space_group_name_H-M   'P 1'
#
loop_
_entity.id
_entity.type
_entity.pdbx_description
1 polymer ?
#
loop_
_entity_poly.entity_id
_entity_poly.type
_entity_poly.pdbx_seq_one_letter_code
_entity_poly.pdbx_strand_id
1 'polypeptide(L)'
;MCYRAEAHSACTETFYKAALVEEIKSEPARPTEEKQQMLELLKRFEEESIEEEGSDEEDDLALRLEGYTANGQANSSTMLAGKFNPILLFNVFHLSLTYAYTVRTFAASFLSTRVSDELEGIREFMLPLSPFLRDRKSTVTFTSVDSVITDWVSHLPELPNHRLLKLLTEDARRIFHSQPIVVEDDSPSQSSNHDNCMRFLSDLHTLFDGLKKHAHVTHKLTFYLAFLVNLPTSASRELLAQ
;
A
#
# COMPACT_ATOMS: atom_id res chain seq x y z
N MET A 1 -38.25 25.26 7.70
CA MET A 1 -37.02 24.73 7.06
C MET A 1 -36.08 24.27 8.15
N CYS A 2 -35.67 23.00 8.15
CA CYS A 2 -35.19 22.28 9.35
C CYS A 2 -33.81 21.60 9.18
N TYR A 3 -32.96 22.07 8.27
CA TYR A 3 -31.74 21.34 7.86
C TYR A 3 -30.47 21.66 8.68
N ARG A 4 -30.58 22.40 9.80
CA ARG A 4 -29.45 22.84 10.63
C ARG A 4 -29.60 22.62 12.13
N ALA A 5 -30.60 21.85 12.56
CA ALA A 5 -30.80 21.54 13.98
C ALA A 5 -30.31 20.11 14.29
N GLU A 6 -29.50 19.98 15.35
CA GLU A 6 -28.89 18.72 15.81
C GLU A 6 -29.93 17.63 16.15
N ALA A 7 -31.16 18.05 16.49
CA ALA A 7 -32.31 17.20 16.73
C ALA A 7 -32.84 16.44 15.50
N HIS A 8 -32.39 16.75 14.27
CA HIS A 8 -32.79 16.05 13.04
C HIS A 8 -31.66 15.27 12.35
N SER A 9 -30.49 15.11 13.01
CA SER A 9 -29.37 14.32 12.49
C SER A 9 -29.77 12.88 12.11
N ALA A 10 -30.59 12.23 12.93
CA ALA A 10 -31.10 10.87 12.69
C ALA A 10 -32.04 10.76 11.46
N CYS A 11 -32.75 11.83 11.11
CA CYS A 11 -33.62 11.87 9.93
C CYS A 11 -32.84 12.11 8.63
N THR A 12 -31.75 12.88 8.69
CA THR A 12 -30.87 13.10 7.54
C THR A 12 -29.98 11.89 7.27
N GLU A 13 -29.50 11.21 8.32
CA GLU A 13 -28.61 10.06 8.20
C GLU A 13 -29.29 8.87 7.49
N THR A 14 -30.56 8.60 7.81
CA THR A 14 -31.33 7.52 7.16
C THR A 14 -31.59 7.79 5.69
N PHE A 15 -31.82 9.05 5.31
CA PHE A 15 -31.99 9.45 3.91
C PHE A 15 -30.67 9.40 3.12
N TYR A 16 -29.57 9.90 3.69
CA TYR A 16 -28.24 9.80 3.05
C TYR A 16 -27.80 8.36 2.87
N LYS A 17 -28.02 7.51 3.89
CA LYS A 17 -27.70 6.09 3.82
C LYS A 17 -28.54 5.36 2.77
N ALA A 18 -29.83 5.70 2.65
CA ALA A 18 -30.69 5.12 1.63
C ALA A 18 -30.26 5.55 0.21
N ALA A 19 -29.93 6.82 0.01
CA ALA A 19 -29.47 7.36 -1.27
C ALA A 19 -28.13 6.73 -1.70
N LEU A 20 -27.16 6.61 -0.79
CA LEU A 20 -25.86 6.00 -1.07
C LEU A 20 -25.98 4.50 -1.38
N VAL A 21 -26.86 3.77 -0.67
CA VAL A 21 -27.08 2.34 -0.95
C VAL A 21 -27.76 2.12 -2.30
N GLU A 22 -28.64 3.03 -2.73
CA GLU A 22 -29.28 2.97 -4.04
C GLU A 22 -28.28 3.29 -5.16
N GLU A 23 -27.40 4.29 -4.96
CA GLU A 23 -26.34 4.66 -5.90
C GLU A 23 -25.32 3.54 -6.10
N ILE A 24 -24.84 2.91 -5.00
CA ILE A 24 -23.93 1.75 -5.04
C ILE A 24 -24.56 0.55 -5.76
N LYS A 25 -25.89 0.35 -5.63
CA LYS A 25 -26.61 -0.72 -6.34
C LYS A 25 -26.86 -0.39 -7.82
N SER A 26 -26.89 0.89 -8.17
CA SER A 26 -27.18 1.37 -9.51
C SER A 26 -25.97 1.35 -10.44
N GLU A 27 -24.74 1.32 -9.89
CA GLU A 27 -23.51 1.24 -10.68
C GLU A 27 -23.06 -0.20 -10.93
N PRO A 28 -23.17 -0.73 -12.16
CA PRO A 28 -22.47 -1.96 -12.52
C PRO A 28 -20.97 -1.68 -12.63
N ALA A 29 -20.17 -2.35 -11.79
CA ALA A 29 -18.71 -2.30 -11.82
C ALA A 29 -18.16 -2.88 -13.14
N ARG A 30 -18.17 -2.08 -14.21
CA ARG A 30 -17.50 -2.43 -15.47
C ARG A 30 -16.00 -2.29 -15.27
N PRO A 31 -15.19 -3.32 -15.55
CA PRO A 31 -13.75 -3.18 -15.50
C PRO A 31 -13.31 -2.19 -16.58
N THR A 32 -12.67 -1.09 -16.17
CA THR A 32 -11.98 -0.16 -17.06
C THR A 32 -10.84 -0.88 -17.79
N GLU A 33 -10.49 -0.43 -19.00
CA GLU A 33 -9.35 -0.96 -19.77
C GLU A 33 -8.05 -0.94 -18.95
N GLU A 34 -7.87 0.10 -18.13
CA GLU A 34 -6.77 0.24 -17.17
C GLU A 34 -6.78 -0.83 -16.08
N LYS A 35 -7.98 -1.24 -15.61
CA LYS A 35 -8.14 -2.33 -14.65
C LYS A 35 -7.76 -3.66 -15.29
N GLN A 36 -8.08 -3.88 -16.56
CA GLN A 36 -7.71 -5.09 -17.30
C GLN A 36 -6.20 -5.19 -17.53
N GLN A 37 -5.56 -4.12 -17.99
CA GLN A 37 -4.10 -4.07 -18.18
C GLN A 37 -3.33 -4.35 -16.87
N MET A 38 -3.85 -3.89 -15.74
CA MET A 38 -3.27 -4.16 -14.43
C MET A 38 -3.49 -5.61 -13.98
N LEU A 39 -4.66 -6.20 -14.22
CA LEU A 39 -4.87 -7.63 -13.96
C LEU A 39 -3.89 -8.48 -14.79
N GLU A 40 -3.59 -8.07 -16.02
CA GLU A 40 -2.56 -8.72 -16.84
C GLU A 40 -1.14 -8.55 -16.29
N LEU A 41 -0.78 -7.36 -15.79
CA LEU A 41 0.52 -7.14 -15.16
C LEU A 41 0.68 -7.97 -13.88
N LEU A 42 -0.32 -7.98 -13.00
CA LEU A 42 -0.33 -8.79 -11.78
C LEU A 42 -0.25 -10.28 -12.09
N LYS A 43 -0.95 -10.72 -13.16
CA LYS A 43 -0.90 -12.10 -13.63
C LYS A 43 0.50 -12.48 -14.15
N ARG A 44 1.20 -11.59 -14.85
CA ARG A 44 2.59 -11.84 -15.29
C ARG A 44 3.54 -11.99 -14.10
N PHE A 45 3.41 -11.14 -13.08
CA PHE A 45 4.17 -11.29 -11.84
C PHE A 45 3.87 -12.61 -11.11
N GLU A 46 2.62 -13.08 -11.16
CA GLU A 46 2.23 -14.39 -10.62
C GLU A 46 2.91 -15.53 -11.39
N GLU A 47 2.87 -15.48 -12.73
CA GLU A 47 3.52 -16.48 -13.62
C GLU A 47 5.03 -16.56 -13.34
N GLU A 48 5.72 -15.41 -13.25
CA GLU A 48 7.15 -15.34 -12.89
C GLU A 48 7.44 -15.88 -11.47
N SER A 49 6.58 -15.55 -10.50
CA SER A 49 6.74 -16.06 -9.12
C SER A 49 6.46 -17.56 -8.98
N ILE A 50 5.71 -18.17 -9.90
CA ILE A 50 5.44 -19.61 -9.93
C ILE A 50 6.60 -20.35 -10.61
N GLU A 51 7.17 -19.79 -11.67
CA GLU A 51 8.32 -20.37 -12.39
C GLU A 51 9.57 -20.45 -11.51
N GLU A 52 9.81 -19.48 -10.61
CA GLU A 52 10.90 -19.51 -9.63
C GLU A 52 10.75 -20.60 -8.55
N GLU A 53 9.56 -21.16 -8.34
CA GLU A 53 9.30 -22.22 -7.35
C GLU A 53 9.26 -23.63 -7.98
N GLY A 54 9.37 -23.75 -9.31
CA GLY A 54 9.37 -25.03 -10.02
C GLY A 54 10.74 -25.71 -10.12
N SER A 55 11.83 -25.04 -9.75
CA SER A 55 13.18 -25.61 -9.71
C SER A 55 13.56 -25.99 -8.29
N ASP A 56 13.32 -27.25 -7.93
CA ASP A 56 13.93 -27.92 -6.77
C ASP A 56 15.45 -28.10 -6.99
N GLU A 57 16.19 -26.99 -7.07
CA GLU A 57 17.65 -27.00 -6.91
C GLU A 57 18.00 -26.19 -5.65
N GLU A 58 18.07 -26.92 -4.54
CA GLU A 58 18.77 -26.52 -3.31
C GLU A 58 20.25 -26.28 -3.62
N ASP A 59 20.63 -25.09 -4.12
CA ASP A 59 21.94 -24.43 -3.97
C ASP A 59 22.11 -23.31 -5.02
N ASP A 60 21.41 -22.18 -4.91
CA ASP A 60 21.88 -20.95 -5.61
C ASP A 60 21.37 -19.59 -5.10
N LEU A 61 20.62 -19.53 -3.99
CA LEU A 61 20.07 -18.23 -3.51
C LEU A 61 21.15 -17.32 -2.88
N ALA A 62 22.27 -17.89 -2.44
CA ALA A 62 23.40 -17.14 -1.90
C ALA A 62 24.26 -16.49 -2.99
N LEU A 63 24.34 -17.07 -4.20
CA LEU A 63 25.16 -16.57 -5.29
C LEU A 63 24.53 -15.39 -6.05
N ARG A 64 23.20 -15.20 -5.94
CA ARG A 64 22.50 -14.05 -6.54
C ARG A 64 22.43 -12.81 -5.66
N LEU A 65 22.80 -12.90 -4.38
CA LEU A 65 22.80 -11.76 -3.45
C LEU A 65 24.14 -11.00 -3.39
N GLU A 66 25.24 -11.52 -3.95
CA GLU A 66 26.53 -10.80 -4.01
C GLU A 66 26.55 -9.66 -5.06
N GLY A 67 25.49 -9.53 -5.88
CA GLY A 67 25.40 -8.48 -6.90
C GLY A 67 24.76 -7.15 -6.47
N TYR A 68 24.10 -7.09 -5.31
CA TYR A 68 23.21 -5.97 -4.98
C TYR A 68 23.81 -4.87 -4.09
N THR A 69 25.11 -4.92 -3.79
CA THR A 69 25.76 -3.90 -2.95
C THR A 69 27.13 -3.42 -3.47
N ALA A 70 27.29 -3.17 -4.77
CA ALA A 70 28.37 -2.28 -5.27
C ALA A 70 28.24 -1.98 -6.77
N ASN A 71 27.31 -1.09 -7.14
CA ASN A 71 27.48 -0.07 -8.20
C ASN A 71 26.10 0.42 -8.64
N GLY A 72 25.83 1.71 -8.36
CA GLY A 72 24.77 2.42 -9.04
C GLY A 72 25.12 2.55 -10.51
N GLN A 73 24.48 1.75 -11.37
CA GLN A 73 24.31 2.03 -12.79
C GLN A 73 23.24 1.13 -13.40
N ALA A 74 22.05 1.71 -13.54
CA ALA A 74 21.17 1.65 -14.71
C ALA A 74 21.09 0.34 -15.53
N ASN A 75 20.25 -0.60 -15.07
CA ASN A 75 19.64 -1.61 -15.95
C ASN A 75 18.09 -1.62 -15.85
N SER A 76 17.47 -0.59 -15.27
CA SER A 76 16.02 -0.59 -14.96
C SER A 76 15.15 0.00 -16.09
N SER A 77 15.72 0.28 -17.27
CA SER A 77 15.08 1.13 -18.29
C SER A 77 14.20 0.40 -19.32
N THR A 78 14.01 -0.92 -19.22
CA THR A 78 13.33 -1.68 -20.30
C THR A 78 11.95 -2.24 -19.93
N MET A 79 11.47 -2.12 -18.68
CA MET A 79 10.23 -2.80 -18.26
C MET A 79 8.98 -1.93 -18.07
N LEU A 80 9.06 -0.59 -18.07
CA LEU A 80 7.89 0.25 -17.74
C LEU A 80 7.64 1.38 -18.74
N ALA A 81 7.55 1.04 -20.03
CA ALA A 81 6.97 1.91 -21.05
C ALA A 81 5.42 1.86 -21.09
N GLY A 82 4.79 1.23 -20.09
CA GLY A 82 3.35 1.21 -19.88
C GLY A 82 2.90 2.42 -19.07
N LYS A 83 1.78 3.05 -19.46
CA LYS A 83 1.18 4.18 -18.74
C LYS A 83 1.05 3.85 -17.25
N PHE A 84 1.59 4.72 -16.39
CA PHE A 84 1.48 4.59 -14.94
C PHE A 84 0.02 4.52 -14.51
N ASN A 85 -0.35 3.45 -13.83
CA ASN A 85 -1.70 3.31 -13.30
C ASN A 85 -1.73 3.80 -11.84
N PRO A 86 -2.29 5.00 -11.56
CA PRO A 86 -2.27 5.60 -10.23
C PRO A 86 -3.09 4.79 -9.21
N ILE A 87 -3.93 3.85 -9.63
CA ILE A 87 -4.78 3.08 -8.70
C ILE A 87 -3.97 2.18 -7.75
N LEU A 88 -2.74 1.81 -8.10
CA LEU A 88 -1.85 1.08 -7.20
C LEU A 88 -1.46 1.90 -5.95
N LEU A 89 -1.57 3.23 -6.02
CA LEU A 89 -1.38 4.08 -4.84
C LEU A 89 -2.43 3.81 -3.76
N PHE A 90 -3.63 3.34 -4.11
CA PHE A 90 -4.63 2.97 -3.11
C PHE A 90 -4.20 1.71 -2.33
N ASN A 91 -3.51 0.76 -2.97
CA ASN A 91 -2.93 -0.38 -2.26
C ASN A 91 -1.78 0.07 -1.35
N VAL A 92 -0.94 1.01 -1.79
CA VAL A 92 0.09 1.63 -0.94
C VAL A 92 -0.56 2.38 0.24
N PHE A 93 -1.70 3.04 0.00
CA PHE A 93 -2.44 3.76 1.04
C PHE A 93 -3.00 2.80 2.08
N HIS A 94 -3.57 1.67 1.63
CA HIS A 94 -3.98 0.58 2.51
C HIS A 94 -2.82 0.06 3.37
N LEU A 95 -1.64 -0.18 2.77
CA LEU A 95 -0.45 -0.60 3.52
C LEU A 95 0.00 0.46 4.52
N SER A 96 -0.14 1.75 4.21
CA SER A 96 0.20 2.83 5.14
C SER A 96 -0.73 2.91 6.35
N LEU A 97 -2.04 2.64 6.18
CA LEU A 97 -2.99 2.54 7.29
C LEU A 97 -2.63 1.36 8.20
N THR A 98 -2.37 0.20 7.58
CA THR A 98 -1.93 -1.01 8.29
C THR A 98 -0.64 -0.75 9.05
N TYR A 99 0.36 -0.13 8.42
CA TYR A 99 1.62 0.23 9.05
C TYR A 99 1.42 1.19 10.23
N ALA A 100 0.68 2.28 10.04
CA ALA A 100 0.43 3.28 11.08
C ALA A 100 -0.35 2.70 12.29
N TYR A 101 -1.25 1.76 12.04
CA TYR A 101 -2.00 1.08 13.10
C TYR A 101 -1.13 0.07 13.86
N THR A 102 -0.31 -0.71 13.17
CA THR A 102 0.64 -1.63 13.80
C THR A 102 1.68 -0.86 14.63
N VAL A 103 2.29 0.19 14.08
CA VAL A 103 3.23 1.05 14.80
C VAL A 103 2.62 1.60 16.09
N ARG A 104 1.37 2.05 16.05
CA ARG A 104 0.66 2.52 17.26
C ARG A 104 0.38 1.41 18.26
N THR A 105 -0.09 0.27 17.78
CA THR A 105 -0.46 -0.88 18.63
C THR A 105 0.74 -1.43 19.38
N PHE A 106 1.90 -1.49 18.73
CA PHE A 106 3.14 -2.00 19.31
C PHE A 106 4.06 -0.89 19.86
N ALA A 107 3.60 0.37 19.87
CA ALA A 107 4.38 1.55 20.26
C ALA A 107 5.80 1.58 19.61
N ALA A 108 5.88 1.24 18.32
CA ALA A 108 7.12 1.17 17.56
C ALA A 108 7.45 2.49 16.85
N SER A 109 8.74 2.81 16.75
CA SER A 109 9.20 3.87 15.83
C SER A 109 9.30 3.35 14.40
N PHE A 110 9.79 2.11 14.26
CA PHE A 110 9.90 1.33 13.04
C PHE A 110 9.63 -0.14 13.39
N LEU A 111 8.90 -0.85 12.54
CA LEU A 111 8.57 -2.26 12.78
C LEU A 111 9.81 -3.16 12.68
N SER A 112 10.78 -2.83 11.83
CA SER A 112 12.01 -3.63 11.67
C SER A 112 13.01 -3.51 12.83
N THR A 113 12.87 -2.50 13.68
CA THR A 113 13.80 -2.25 14.81
C THR A 113 13.50 -3.09 16.04
N ARG A 114 12.47 -3.94 15.97
CA ARG A 114 12.01 -4.76 17.09
C ARG A 114 12.82 -6.04 17.23
N VAL A 115 12.81 -6.62 18.42
CA VAL A 115 13.56 -7.86 18.72
C VAL A 115 12.93 -9.04 17.98
N SER A 116 13.75 -10.01 17.58
CA SER A 116 13.33 -11.14 16.73
C SER A 116 12.08 -11.87 17.23
N ASP A 117 11.93 -12.02 18.55
CA ASP A 117 10.81 -12.73 19.16
C ASP A 117 9.48 -11.95 19.06
N GLU A 118 9.53 -10.62 18.96
CA GLU A 118 8.34 -9.76 18.75
C GLU A 118 7.93 -9.69 17.28
N LEU A 119 8.87 -9.87 16.35
CA LEU A 119 8.62 -9.70 14.91
C LEU A 119 7.57 -10.69 14.39
N GLU A 120 7.53 -11.92 14.90
CA GLU A 120 6.52 -12.89 14.47
C GLU A 120 5.11 -12.44 14.87
N GLY A 121 4.93 -11.97 16.12
CA GLY A 121 3.64 -11.43 16.58
C GLY A 121 3.21 -10.18 15.79
N ILE A 122 4.17 -9.34 15.38
CA ILE A 122 3.88 -8.19 14.50
C ILE A 122 3.41 -8.66 13.12
N ARG A 123 4.02 -9.69 12.52
CA ARG A 123 3.60 -10.25 11.24
C ARG A 123 2.22 -10.90 11.32
N GLU A 124 1.97 -11.70 12.35
CA GLU A 124 0.68 -12.36 12.59
C GLU A 124 -0.44 -11.34 12.83
N PHE A 125 -0.13 -10.21 13.46
CA PHE A 125 -1.07 -9.10 13.61
C PHE A 125 -1.32 -8.35 12.30
N MET A 126 -0.26 -8.10 11.51
CA MET A 126 -0.34 -7.24 10.33
C MET A 126 -0.98 -7.92 9.11
N LEU A 127 -0.66 -9.20 8.86
CA LEU A 127 -1.11 -9.90 7.64
C LEU A 127 -2.64 -10.04 7.52
N PRO A 128 -3.40 -10.29 8.60
CA PRO A 128 -4.87 -10.28 8.54
C PRO A 128 -5.46 -8.93 8.16
N LEU A 129 -4.79 -7.82 8.51
CA LEU A 129 -5.23 -6.47 8.17
C LEU A 129 -5.06 -6.14 6.69
N SER A 130 -4.13 -6.80 5.99
CA SER A 130 -3.86 -6.63 4.56
C SER A 130 -3.89 -7.98 3.81
N PRO A 131 -5.09 -8.55 3.58
CA PRO A 131 -5.22 -9.88 2.98
C PRO A 131 -4.57 -10.00 1.60
N PHE A 132 -4.55 -8.91 0.81
CA PHE A 132 -3.93 -8.93 -0.51
C PHE A 132 -2.40 -9.08 -0.47
N LEU A 133 -1.79 -8.73 0.66
CA LEU A 133 -0.38 -8.97 0.91
C LEU A 133 -0.17 -10.42 1.34
N ARG A 134 -1.05 -10.94 2.21
CA ARG A 134 -1.00 -12.31 2.72
C ARG A 134 -1.25 -13.35 1.64
N ASP A 135 -2.27 -13.17 0.82
CA ASP A 135 -2.63 -14.08 -0.25
C ASP A 135 -1.76 -13.84 -1.48
N ARG A 136 -0.96 -14.85 -1.83
CA ARG A 136 -0.05 -14.82 -2.97
C ARG A 136 -0.79 -14.50 -4.27
N LYS A 137 -2.00 -15.02 -4.47
CA LYS A 137 -2.77 -14.86 -5.72
C LYS A 137 -3.67 -13.63 -5.74
N SER A 138 -3.66 -12.83 -4.69
CA SER A 138 -4.52 -11.66 -4.63
C SER A 138 -4.10 -10.62 -5.65
N THR A 139 -5.07 -10.25 -6.50
CA THR A 139 -5.00 -9.15 -7.47
C THR A 139 -5.88 -7.97 -7.05
N VAL A 140 -6.09 -7.78 -5.74
CA VAL A 140 -6.98 -6.75 -5.19
C VAL A 140 -6.45 -5.36 -5.54
N THR A 141 -7.36 -4.54 -6.04
CA THR A 141 -7.05 -3.21 -6.55
C THR A 141 -8.19 -2.30 -6.17
N PHE A 142 -7.89 -1.33 -5.32
CA PHE A 142 -8.84 -0.34 -4.90
C PHE A 142 -8.93 0.80 -5.91
N THR A 143 -10.07 1.47 -5.95
CA THR A 143 -10.33 2.57 -6.91
C THR A 143 -10.69 3.88 -6.22
N SER A 144 -10.82 3.88 -4.90
CA SER A 144 -11.11 5.06 -4.09
C SER A 144 -10.61 4.91 -2.66
N VAL A 145 -10.42 6.03 -1.95
CA VAL A 145 -10.07 6.06 -0.53
C VAL A 145 -11.15 5.37 0.31
N ASP A 146 -12.43 5.58 0.00
CA ASP A 146 -13.55 4.94 0.73
C ASP A 146 -13.52 3.42 0.60
N SER A 147 -13.17 2.88 -0.58
CA SER A 147 -13.03 1.44 -0.78
C SER A 147 -11.89 0.85 0.06
N VAL A 148 -10.77 1.58 0.16
CA VAL A 148 -9.64 1.19 1.02
C VAL A 148 -10.04 1.20 2.49
N ILE A 149 -10.66 2.28 2.97
CA ILE A 149 -11.05 2.41 4.38
C ILE A 149 -12.09 1.35 4.74
N THR A 150 -13.08 1.12 3.88
CA THR A 150 -14.13 0.12 4.12
C THR A 150 -13.54 -1.29 4.20
N ASP A 151 -12.67 -1.64 3.25
CA ASP A 151 -11.97 -2.93 3.26
C ASP A 151 -11.10 -3.06 4.50
N TRP A 152 -10.24 -2.08 4.78
CA TRP A 152 -9.34 -2.10 5.92
C TRP A 152 -10.08 -2.23 7.27
N VAL A 153 -11.15 -1.47 7.48
CA VAL A 153 -11.97 -1.53 8.70
C VAL A 153 -12.63 -2.90 8.87
N SER A 154 -13.00 -3.58 7.79
CA SER A 154 -13.62 -4.92 7.86
C SER A 154 -12.69 -6.01 8.42
N HIS A 155 -11.38 -5.75 8.42
CA HIS A 155 -10.35 -6.65 8.93
C HIS A 155 -9.94 -6.36 10.38
N LEU A 156 -10.44 -5.28 10.97
CA LEU A 156 -10.15 -4.97 12.37
C LEU A 156 -10.94 -5.88 13.32
N PRO A 157 -10.33 -6.32 14.44
CA PRO A 157 -11.03 -7.14 15.43
C PRO A 157 -12.18 -6.38 16.09
N GLU A 158 -12.06 -5.05 16.21
CA GLU A 158 -13.07 -4.16 16.75
C GLU A 158 -13.18 -2.91 15.88
N LEU A 159 -14.40 -2.36 15.78
CA LEU A 159 -14.64 -1.13 15.06
C LEU A 159 -13.82 0.02 15.68
N PRO A 160 -12.96 0.70 14.89
CA PRO A 160 -12.15 1.78 15.41
C PRO A 160 -13.06 2.94 15.79
N ASN A 161 -12.83 3.52 16.96
CA ASN A 161 -13.54 4.75 17.30
C ASN A 161 -13.16 5.86 16.28
N HIS A 162 -14.06 6.82 16.07
CA HIS A 162 -13.88 7.88 15.07
C HIS A 162 -12.59 8.71 15.30
N ARG A 163 -12.09 8.81 16.55
CA ARG A 163 -10.83 9.51 16.85
C ARG A 163 -9.62 8.75 16.32
N LEU A 164 -9.58 7.44 16.52
CA LEU A 164 -8.52 6.56 16.05
C LEU A 164 -8.50 6.52 14.52
N LEU A 165 -9.66 6.34 13.88
CA LEU A 165 -9.74 6.35 12.41
C LEU A 165 -9.20 7.66 11.83
N LYS A 166 -9.66 8.80 12.35
CA LYS A 166 -9.16 10.13 11.93
C LYS A 166 -7.64 10.27 12.12
N LEU A 167 -7.11 9.76 13.23
CA LEU A 167 -5.68 9.81 13.53
C LEU A 167 -4.86 8.94 12.56
N LEU A 168 -5.35 7.74 12.23
CA LEU A 168 -4.70 6.83 11.28
C LEU A 168 -4.73 7.37 9.86
N THR A 169 -5.87 7.92 9.43
CA THR A 169 -5.98 8.58 8.13
C THR A 169 -5.03 9.77 8.04
N GLU A 170 -4.90 10.57 9.11
CA GLU A 170 -3.95 11.69 9.16
C GLU A 170 -2.48 11.22 9.10
N ASP A 171 -2.16 10.10 9.74
CA ASP A 171 -0.81 9.52 9.68
C ASP A 171 -0.48 8.94 8.31
N ALA A 172 -1.40 8.17 7.72
CA ALA A 172 -1.29 7.70 6.36
C ALA A 172 -1.11 8.90 5.39
N ARG A 173 -1.87 9.97 5.61
CA ARG A 173 -1.73 11.21 4.85
C ARG A 173 -0.32 11.79 5.00
N ARG A 174 0.26 11.85 6.20
CA ARG A 174 1.65 12.32 6.42
C ARG A 174 2.70 11.44 5.74
N ILE A 175 2.49 10.13 5.71
CA ILE A 175 3.37 9.20 4.96
C ILE A 175 3.33 9.53 3.47
N PHE A 176 2.17 9.90 2.93
CA PHE A 176 1.99 10.24 1.53
C PHE A 176 2.41 11.67 1.16
N HIS A 177 2.35 12.62 2.09
CA HIS A 177 2.76 13.99 1.86
C HIS A 177 4.25 14.13 2.16
N SER A 178 5.06 14.30 1.11
CA SER A 178 6.39 14.87 1.27
C SER A 178 6.26 16.27 1.86
N GLN A 179 6.88 16.52 3.02
CA GLN A 179 7.08 17.89 3.47
C GLN A 179 8.07 18.54 2.50
N PRO A 180 7.78 19.73 1.95
CA PRO A 180 8.76 20.46 1.16
C PRO A 180 9.90 20.82 2.12
N ILE A 181 11.01 20.08 2.02
CA ILE A 181 12.23 20.48 2.69
C ILE A 181 12.75 21.67 1.87
N VAL A 182 12.66 22.87 2.44
CA VAL A 182 13.36 24.04 1.90
C VAL A 182 14.85 23.77 2.12
N VAL A 183 15.48 23.09 1.18
CA VAL A 183 16.94 23.00 1.10
C VAL A 183 17.38 24.12 0.17
N GLU A 184 17.89 25.21 0.74
CA GLU A 184 18.82 26.08 0.03
C GLU A 184 20.11 25.29 -0.19
N ASP A 185 20.19 24.53 -1.28
CA ASP A 185 21.49 24.10 -1.80
C ASP A 185 21.44 23.85 -3.31
N ASP A 186 22.44 24.37 -4.00
CA ASP A 186 22.52 24.60 -5.46
C ASP A 186 22.76 23.31 -6.28
N SER A 187 22.19 22.17 -5.87
CA SER A 187 22.32 20.89 -6.59
C SER A 187 20.95 20.34 -7.01
N PRO A 188 20.77 19.98 -8.30
CA PRO A 188 19.53 19.42 -8.81
C PRO A 188 19.38 17.94 -8.41
N SER A 189 19.39 17.65 -7.11
CA SER A 189 18.96 16.34 -6.63
C SER A 189 17.45 16.27 -6.74
N GLN A 190 16.96 15.48 -7.70
CA GLN A 190 15.56 15.14 -7.86
C GLN A 190 15.08 14.33 -6.63
N SER A 191 14.79 15.01 -5.51
CA SER A 191 14.15 14.37 -4.36
C SER A 191 12.77 13.92 -4.81
N SER A 192 12.56 12.61 -4.92
CA SER A 192 11.27 12.07 -5.30
C SER A 192 10.24 12.47 -4.24
N ASN A 193 9.05 12.94 -4.62
CA ASN A 193 8.01 13.30 -3.66
C ASN A 193 7.42 12.09 -2.91
N HIS A 194 8.05 10.91 -3.03
CA HIS A 194 7.63 9.62 -2.48
C HIS A 194 8.58 9.09 -1.41
N ASP A 195 9.55 9.87 -0.95
CA ASP A 195 10.58 9.41 -0.01
C ASP A 195 9.98 8.80 1.27
N ASN A 196 8.91 9.38 1.81
CA ASN A 196 8.22 8.83 2.99
C ASN A 196 7.49 7.51 2.68
N CYS A 197 6.88 7.39 1.49
CA CYS A 197 6.26 6.14 1.04
C CYS A 197 7.32 5.03 0.88
N MET A 198 8.45 5.35 0.27
CA MET A 198 9.55 4.40 0.11
C MET A 198 10.15 3.98 1.45
N ARG A 199 10.27 4.91 2.42
CA ARG A 199 10.79 4.61 3.76
C ARG A 199 9.92 3.60 4.51
N PHE A 200 8.60 3.79 4.58
CA PHE A 200 7.76 2.83 5.31
C PHE A 200 7.68 1.48 4.59
N LEU A 201 7.65 1.47 3.25
CA LEU A 201 7.66 0.22 2.49
C LEU A 201 8.99 -0.53 2.66
N SER A 202 10.12 0.17 2.78
CA SER A 202 11.41 -0.44 3.10
C SER A 202 11.44 -1.02 4.51
N ASP A 203 10.83 -0.34 5.48
CA ASP A 203 10.69 -0.87 6.85
C ASP A 203 9.82 -2.13 6.87
N LEU A 204 8.70 -2.12 6.13
CA LEU A 204 7.86 -3.30 5.92
C LEU A 204 8.61 -4.41 5.19
N HIS A 205 9.38 -4.11 4.15
CA HIS A 205 10.16 -5.12 3.43
C HIS A 205 11.11 -5.83 4.41
N THR A 206 11.84 -5.05 5.21
CA THR A 206 12.77 -5.57 6.22
C THR A 206 12.08 -6.45 7.25
N LEU A 207 10.82 -6.16 7.62
CA LEU A 207 10.04 -7.00 8.53
C LEU A 207 9.81 -8.42 7.98
N PHE A 208 9.67 -8.60 6.67
CA PHE A 208 9.39 -9.89 6.02
C PHE A 208 10.60 -10.54 5.34
N ASP A 209 11.70 -9.80 5.20
CA ASP A 209 12.90 -10.25 4.51
C ASP A 209 13.58 -11.47 5.18
N GLY A 210 14.25 -12.29 4.36
CA GLY A 210 14.96 -13.49 4.81
C GLY A 210 14.09 -14.67 5.26
N LEU A 211 12.76 -14.56 5.17
CA LEU A 211 11.82 -15.61 5.59
C LEU A 211 11.15 -16.28 4.39
N LYS A 212 11.50 -17.54 4.12
CA LYS A 212 10.94 -18.32 2.99
C LYS A 212 9.40 -18.31 2.94
N LYS A 213 8.73 -18.42 4.10
CA LYS A 213 7.25 -18.39 4.20
C LYS A 213 6.60 -17.06 3.80
N HIS A 214 7.39 -16.00 3.63
CA HIS A 214 6.94 -14.65 3.29
C HIS A 214 7.62 -14.10 2.02
N ALA A 215 8.28 -14.96 1.22
CA ALA A 215 8.95 -14.53 -0.02
C ALA A 215 7.98 -13.84 -1.01
N HIS A 216 6.73 -14.28 -1.11
CA HIS A 216 5.74 -13.60 -1.93
C HIS A 216 5.36 -12.21 -1.40
N VAL A 217 5.40 -12.02 -0.07
CA VAL A 217 5.12 -10.73 0.57
C VAL A 217 6.23 -9.75 0.21
N THR A 218 7.49 -10.16 0.33
CA THR A 218 8.66 -9.32 -0.03
C THR A 218 8.64 -8.96 -1.51
N HIS A 219 8.34 -9.90 -2.40
CA HIS A 219 8.17 -9.61 -3.83
C HIS A 219 7.08 -8.57 -4.11
N LYS A 220 5.92 -8.66 -3.46
CA LYS A 220 4.86 -7.64 -3.60
C LYS A 220 5.31 -6.26 -3.09
N LEU A 221 6.04 -6.20 -1.98
CA LEU A 221 6.57 -4.94 -1.45
C LEU A 221 7.62 -4.33 -2.38
N THR A 222 8.50 -5.15 -2.95
CA THR A 222 9.47 -4.74 -3.98
C THR A 222 8.78 -4.19 -5.22
N PHE A 223 7.67 -4.82 -5.66
CA PHE A 223 6.86 -4.30 -6.75
C PHE A 223 6.30 -2.90 -6.44
N TYR A 224 5.75 -2.68 -5.24
CA TYR A 224 5.24 -1.35 -4.86
C TYR A 224 6.36 -0.30 -4.73
N LEU A 225 7.54 -0.69 -4.24
CA LEU A 225 8.73 0.18 -4.21
C LEU A 225 9.15 0.58 -5.62
N ALA A 226 9.29 -0.39 -6.54
CA ALA A 226 9.62 -0.13 -7.93
C ALA A 226 8.57 0.75 -8.61
N PHE A 227 7.28 0.51 -8.33
CA PHE A 227 6.19 1.36 -8.80
C PHE A 227 6.37 2.82 -8.36
N LEU A 228 6.67 3.08 -7.08
CA LEU A 228 6.87 4.44 -6.57
C LEU A 228 8.08 5.15 -7.16
N VAL A 229 9.19 4.42 -7.38
CA VAL A 229 10.41 4.97 -8.00
C VAL A 229 10.12 5.50 -9.41
N ASN A 230 9.22 4.82 -10.14
CA ASN A 230 8.88 5.19 -11.50
C ASN A 230 7.67 6.14 -11.59
N LEU A 231 6.93 6.38 -10.50
CA LEU A 231 5.70 7.16 -10.52
C LEU A 231 5.97 8.66 -10.75
N PRO A 232 5.34 9.29 -11.77
CA PRO A 232 5.45 10.73 -11.98
C PRO A 232 4.87 11.53 -10.82
N THR A 233 5.61 12.54 -10.37
CA THR A 233 5.28 13.41 -9.21
C THR A 233 3.89 14.07 -9.31
N SER A 234 3.33 14.29 -10.50
CA SER A 234 2.02 14.91 -10.68
C SER A 234 0.84 14.01 -10.29
N ALA A 235 0.97 12.70 -10.48
CA ALA A 235 -0.11 11.74 -10.24
C ALA A 235 -0.42 11.51 -8.75
N SER A 236 0.54 11.79 -7.87
CA SER A 236 0.42 11.57 -6.43
C SER A 236 -0.37 12.64 -5.68
N ARG A 237 -0.37 13.88 -6.20
CA ARG A 237 -1.08 15.01 -5.60
C ARG A 237 -2.59 14.90 -5.77
N GLU A 238 -3.03 14.27 -6.86
CA GLU A 238 -4.44 14.15 -7.24
C GLU A 238 -5.19 13.13 -6.36
N LEU A 239 -4.50 12.09 -5.88
CA LEU A 239 -5.05 11.07 -4.98
C LEU A 239 -5.33 11.60 -3.55
N LEU A 240 -4.67 12.69 -3.15
CA LEU A 240 -4.73 13.28 -1.81
C LEU A 240 -5.59 14.55 -1.74
N ALA A 241 -6.14 14.97 -2.89
CA ALA A 241 -7.05 16.12 -3.00
C ALA A 241 -8.54 15.74 -2.90
N GLN A 242 -8.83 14.43 -2.86
CA GLN A 242 -10.15 13.85 -2.62
C GLN A 242 -10.33 13.55 -1.14
#